data_AF-A0A4P5QTT4-F1
#
_entry.id   AF-A0A4P5QTT4-F1
#
_cell.length_a   1.000
_cell.length_b   1.000
_cell.length_c   1.000
_cell.angle_alpha   90.00
_cell.angle_beta   90.00
_cell.angle_gamma   90.00
#
_symmetry.space_group_name_H-M   'P 1'
#
loop_
_entity.id
_entity.type
_entity.pdbx_description
1 polymer ?
#
loop_
_entity_poly.entity_id
_entity_poly.type
_entity_poly.pdbx_seq_one_letter_code
_entity_poly.pdbx_strand_id
1 'polypeptide(L)'
;MMTKNLKNMGVVALTILLTTACVPHKKSPIPASSGEFSSCVAEATTLVKINRVKYEKDYTNLSTMIKATKDYAGIINHIQSDNQSIITPLYQYKINNVCNEISQKLLAEMKVKALEIQSQ
;
A
#
# COMPACT_ATOMS: atom_id res chain seq x y z
N MET A 1 -16.23 77.97 -10.63
CA MET A 1 -15.08 77.62 -9.77
C MET A 1 -14.75 76.14 -10.01
N MET A 2 -13.82 75.85 -10.92
CA MET A 2 -12.38 75.60 -10.68
C MET A 2 -12.07 74.19 -10.12
N THR A 3 -11.77 73.28 -11.06
CA THR A 3 -10.64 72.32 -11.13
C THR A 3 -10.01 71.72 -9.85
N LYS A 4 -9.85 70.38 -9.81
CA LYS A 4 -8.60 69.64 -10.10
C LYS A 4 -8.70 68.12 -9.84
N ASN A 5 -8.13 67.34 -10.77
CA ASN A 5 -7.69 65.95 -10.62
C ASN A 5 -6.49 65.85 -9.65
N LEU A 6 -6.26 64.69 -9.00
CA LEU A 6 -5.11 63.77 -9.21
C LEU A 6 -4.81 62.85 -7.98
N LYS A 7 -4.76 61.53 -8.27
CA LYS A 7 -3.96 60.40 -7.70
C LYS A 7 -3.57 60.35 -6.20
N ASN A 8 -3.83 59.18 -5.59
CA ASN A 8 -2.81 58.24 -5.06
C ASN A 8 -3.53 57.01 -4.47
N MET A 9 -3.43 55.82 -5.09
CA MET A 9 -2.50 54.75 -4.69
C MET A 9 -2.48 54.48 -3.18
N GLY A 10 -3.37 53.59 -2.74
CA GLY A 10 -3.31 52.91 -1.45
C GLY A 10 -3.57 51.43 -1.67
N VAL A 11 -2.52 50.70 -2.05
CA VAL A 11 -2.52 49.24 -2.16
C VAL A 11 -2.61 48.67 -0.75
N VAL A 12 -3.81 48.28 -0.30
CA VAL A 12 -3.95 47.40 0.86
C VAL A 12 -3.86 45.98 0.34
N ALA A 13 -2.62 45.49 0.26
CA ALA A 13 -2.31 44.10 0.03
C ALA A 13 -2.82 43.28 1.21
N LEU A 14 -4.02 42.70 1.06
CA LEU A 14 -4.49 41.63 1.94
C LEU A 14 -3.95 40.31 1.40
N THR A 15 -2.72 39.99 1.82
CA THR A 15 -2.08 38.69 1.58
C THR A 15 -2.80 37.59 2.34
N ILE A 16 -3.83 36.99 1.72
CA ILE A 16 -4.31 35.66 2.10
C ILE A 16 -3.55 34.66 1.24
N LEU A 17 -2.34 34.31 1.70
CA LEU A 17 -1.65 33.09 1.32
C LEU A 17 -2.39 31.91 1.95
N LEU A 18 -3.49 31.48 1.34
CA LEU A 18 -3.96 30.11 1.51
C LEU A 18 -3.12 29.26 0.57
N THR A 19 -1.97 28.85 1.10
CA THR A 19 -1.20 27.73 0.58
C THR A 19 -2.17 26.56 0.38
N THR A 20 -2.47 26.22 -0.87
CA THR A 20 -2.85 24.85 -1.21
C THR A 20 -1.65 24.00 -0.84
N ALA A 21 -1.59 23.57 0.42
CA ALA A 21 -0.69 22.52 0.83
C ALA A 21 -1.04 21.34 -0.09
N CYS A 22 -0.13 21.04 -1.02
CA CYS A 22 -0.10 19.75 -1.68
C CYS A 22 -0.04 18.71 -0.57
N VAL A 23 -1.20 18.19 -0.14
CA VAL A 23 -1.24 17.01 0.72
C VAL A 23 -0.66 15.91 -0.15
N PRO A 24 0.50 15.34 0.19
CA PRO A 24 0.98 14.18 -0.54
C PRO A 24 -0.02 13.08 -0.23
N HIS A 25 -0.88 12.74 -1.19
CA HIS A 25 -1.48 11.42 -1.21
C HIS A 25 -0.29 10.46 -1.30
N LYS A 26 0.14 9.93 -0.16
CA LYS A 26 0.92 8.69 -0.11
C LYS A 26 0.08 7.68 -0.89
N LYS A 27 0.37 7.49 -2.17
CA LYS A 27 0.07 6.23 -2.84
C LYS A 27 0.75 5.20 -1.95
N SER A 28 -0.05 4.39 -1.26
CA SER A 28 0.45 3.21 -0.59
C SER A 28 1.32 2.48 -1.63
N PRO A 29 2.62 2.27 -1.36
CA PRO A 29 3.52 1.74 -2.36
C PRO A 29 3.00 0.36 -2.71
N ILE A 30 2.44 0.23 -3.91
CA ILE A 30 2.07 -1.05 -4.48
C ILE A 30 3.40 -1.80 -4.60
N PRO A 31 3.63 -2.90 -3.86
CA PRO A 31 4.84 -3.68 -4.01
C PRO A 31 4.96 -4.06 -5.48
N ALA A 32 6.11 -3.78 -6.09
CA ALA A 32 6.36 -4.14 -7.48
C ALA A 32 6.07 -5.63 -7.68
N SER A 33 5.25 -5.95 -8.68
CA SER A 33 4.70 -7.29 -8.94
C SER A 33 5.70 -8.27 -9.58
N SER A 34 6.99 -7.94 -9.59
CA SER A 34 8.06 -8.81 -10.12
C SER A 34 8.82 -9.45 -8.96
N GLY A 35 8.69 -10.78 -8.83
CA GLY A 35 9.36 -11.57 -7.80
C GLY A 35 8.59 -12.83 -7.40
N GLU A 36 9.20 -13.61 -6.51
CA GLU A 36 8.69 -14.88 -5.96
C GLU A 36 7.26 -14.79 -5.39
N PHE A 37 6.85 -13.62 -4.89
CA PHE A 37 5.54 -13.38 -4.27
C PHE A 37 4.54 -12.65 -5.18
N SER A 38 4.82 -12.56 -6.49
CA SER A 38 4.02 -11.81 -7.46
C SER A 38 2.54 -12.21 -7.49
N SER A 39 2.24 -13.51 -7.54
CA SER A 39 0.85 -14.03 -7.52
C SER A 39 0.12 -13.64 -6.23
N CYS A 40 0.77 -13.83 -5.08
CA CYS A 40 0.23 -13.46 -3.77
C CYS A 40 -0.06 -11.95 -3.66
N VAL A 41 0.80 -11.08 -4.21
CA VAL A 41 0.55 -9.63 -4.29
C VAL A 41 -0.64 -9.33 -5.21
N ALA A 42 -0.77 -10.03 -6.33
CA ALA A 42 -1.89 -9.84 -7.25
C ALA A 42 -3.23 -10.25 -6.60
N GLU A 43 -3.26 -11.36 -5.87
CA GLU A 43 -4.44 -11.81 -5.11
C GLU A 43 -4.83 -10.80 -4.01
N ALA A 44 -3.86 -10.33 -3.22
CA ALA A 44 -4.08 -9.31 -2.20
C ALA A 44 -4.61 -7.99 -2.80
N THR A 45 -4.05 -7.59 -3.94
CA THR A 45 -4.52 -6.41 -4.69
C THR A 45 -5.96 -6.59 -5.15
N THR A 46 -6.32 -7.79 -5.58
CA THR A 46 -7.68 -8.12 -6.01
C THR A 46 -8.66 -8.06 -4.83
N LEU A 47 -8.28 -8.59 -3.67
CA LEU A 47 -9.07 -8.45 -2.43
C LEU A 47 -9.33 -6.99 -2.06
N VAL A 48 -8.30 -6.13 -2.13
CA VAL A 48 -8.45 -4.68 -1.86
C VAL A 48 -9.40 -4.01 -2.87
N LYS A 49 -9.39 -4.44 -4.15
CA LYS A 49 -10.35 -3.95 -5.15
C LYS A 49 -11.79 -4.39 -4.86
N ILE A 50 -11.99 -5.58 -4.30
CA ILE A 50 -13.33 -6.08 -3.91
C ILE A 50 -13.86 -5.28 -2.72
N ASN A 51 -13.08 -5.16 -1.65
CA ASN A 51 -13.45 -4.40 -0.47
C ASN A 51 -12.20 -3.86 0.23
N ARG A 52 -11.88 -2.59 -0.05
CA ARG A 52 -10.70 -1.93 0.50
C ARG A 52 -10.70 -1.90 2.03
N VAL A 53 -11.81 -1.49 2.65
CA VAL A 53 -11.91 -1.34 4.11
C VAL A 53 -11.67 -2.67 4.82
N LYS A 54 -12.16 -3.77 4.23
CA LYS A 54 -11.99 -5.13 4.77
C LYS A 54 -10.56 -5.66 4.61
N TYR A 55 -9.90 -5.38 3.48
CA TYR A 55 -8.69 -6.09 3.07
C TYR A 55 -7.40 -5.25 3.04
N GLU A 56 -7.45 -3.95 3.30
CA GLU A 56 -6.25 -3.09 3.29
C GLU A 56 -5.21 -3.54 4.33
N LYS A 57 -5.65 -4.03 5.51
CA LYS A 57 -4.75 -4.58 6.53
C LYS A 57 -4.00 -5.83 6.05
N ASP A 58 -4.68 -6.72 5.31
CA ASP A 58 -4.07 -7.94 4.78
C ASP A 58 -2.99 -7.60 3.74
N TYR A 59 -3.27 -6.62 2.89
CA TYR A 59 -2.31 -6.11 1.92
C TYR A 59 -1.09 -5.46 2.59
N THR A 60 -1.31 -4.63 3.61
CA THR A 60 -0.21 -4.03 4.38
C THR A 60 0.64 -5.10 5.07
N ASN A 61 0.02 -6.11 5.67
CA ASN A 61 0.74 -7.21 6.32
C ASN A 61 1.62 -7.99 5.32
N LEU A 62 1.09 -8.34 4.14
CA LEU A 62 1.86 -8.97 3.08
C LEU A 62 3.06 -8.09 2.66
N SER A 63 2.83 -6.80 2.43
CA SER A 63 3.89 -5.86 2.03
C SER A 63 5.01 -5.79 3.08
N THR A 64 4.64 -5.72 4.37
CA THR A 64 5.59 -5.75 5.49
C THR A 64 6.38 -7.06 5.52
N MET A 65 5.73 -8.22 5.32
CA MET A 65 6.40 -9.51 5.31
C MET A 65 7.33 -9.70 4.11
N ILE A 66 6.94 -9.24 2.93
CA ILE A 66 7.82 -9.24 1.74
C ILE A 66 9.06 -8.39 2.02
N LYS A 67 8.89 -7.19 2.59
CA LYS A 67 10.02 -6.32 2.94
C LYS A 67 10.94 -7.01 3.95
N ALA A 68 10.40 -7.56 5.03
CA ALA A 68 11.19 -8.23 6.06
C ALA A 68 11.96 -9.45 5.50
N THR A 69 11.36 -10.19 4.58
CA THR A 69 11.99 -11.34 3.89
C THR A 69 13.14 -10.88 2.97
N LYS A 70 12.93 -9.78 2.23
CA LYS A 70 13.98 -9.17 1.39
C LYS A 70 15.13 -8.61 2.23
N ASP A 71 14.81 -7.93 3.33
CA ASP A 71 15.79 -7.39 4.27
C ASP A 71 16.64 -8.54 4.85
N TYR A 72 16.01 -9.65 5.26
CA TYR A 72 16.69 -10.86 5.72
C TYR A 72 17.62 -11.44 4.63
N ALA A 73 17.13 -11.61 3.41
CA ALA A 73 17.93 -12.12 2.29
C ALA A 73 19.15 -11.24 1.99
N GLY A 74 19.05 -9.92 2.20
CA GLY A 74 20.17 -8.98 2.04
C GLY A 74 21.26 -9.12 3.10
N ILE A 75 20.94 -9.62 4.29
CA ILE A 75 21.90 -9.76 5.41
C ILE A 75 22.31 -11.20 5.70
N ILE A 76 21.74 -12.20 5.02
CA ILE A 76 21.91 -13.61 5.35
C ILE A 76 23.38 -14.04 5.43
N ASN A 77 24.23 -13.53 4.54
CA ASN A 77 25.67 -13.84 4.49
C ASN A 77 26.46 -13.29 5.68
N HIS A 78 25.87 -12.40 6.48
CA HIS A 78 26.47 -11.87 7.72
C HIS A 78 25.99 -12.60 8.98
N ILE A 79 25.10 -13.57 8.84
CA ILE A 79 24.56 -14.38 9.93
C ILE A 79 25.35 -15.69 10.01
N GLN A 80 25.64 -16.19 11.21
CA GLN A 80 26.27 -17.50 11.40
C GLN A 80 25.43 -18.62 10.76
N SER A 81 26.08 -19.60 10.13
CA SER A 81 25.40 -20.65 9.35
C SER A 81 24.36 -21.43 10.17
N ASP A 82 24.66 -21.76 11.43
CA ASP A 82 23.72 -22.43 12.33
C ASP A 82 22.43 -21.60 12.52
N ASN A 83 22.56 -20.29 12.67
CA ASN A 83 21.41 -19.38 12.76
C ASN A 83 20.69 -19.24 11.43
N GLN A 84 21.39 -19.26 10.29
CA GLN A 84 20.74 -19.25 8.97
C GLN A 84 19.81 -20.46 8.81
N SER A 85 20.25 -21.64 9.26
CA SER A 85 19.49 -22.90 9.18
C SER A 85 18.17 -22.87 9.95
N ILE A 86 18.05 -21.99 10.95
CA ILE A 86 16.84 -21.79 11.76
C ILE A 86 16.00 -20.62 11.21
N ILE A 87 16.66 -19.52 10.88
CA ILE A 87 15.98 -18.26 10.54
C ILE A 87 15.42 -18.31 9.11
N THR A 88 16.12 -18.91 8.14
CA THR A 88 15.64 -19.00 6.75
C THR A 88 14.29 -19.72 6.68
N PRO A 89 14.13 -20.94 7.23
CA PRO A 89 12.83 -21.62 7.21
C PRO A 89 11.72 -20.84 7.92
N LEU A 90 12.05 -20.08 8.98
CA LEU A 90 11.07 -19.26 9.69
C LEU A 90 10.49 -18.15 8.79
N TYR A 91 11.35 -17.44 8.04
CA TYR A 91 10.87 -16.41 7.11
C TYR A 91 10.06 -17.02 5.96
N GLN A 92 10.54 -18.12 5.39
CA GLN A 92 9.83 -18.85 4.34
C GLN A 92 8.45 -19.31 4.81
N TYR A 93 8.36 -19.90 6.00
CA TYR A 93 7.09 -20.32 6.58
C TYR A 93 6.13 -19.13 6.77
N LYS A 94 6.61 -18.03 7.37
CA LYS A 94 5.77 -16.86 7.66
C LYS A 94 5.17 -16.25 6.40
N ILE A 95 5.97 -16.05 5.37
CA ILE A 95 5.48 -15.45 4.12
C ILE A 95 4.53 -16.40 3.37
N ASN A 96 4.85 -17.70 3.34
CA ASN A 96 3.97 -18.70 2.74
C ASN A 96 2.62 -18.80 3.46
N ASN A 97 2.61 -18.71 4.79
CA ASN A 97 1.37 -18.71 5.56
C ASN A 97 0.51 -17.47 5.25
N VAL A 98 1.11 -16.27 5.21
CA VAL A 98 0.38 -15.04 4.84
C VAL A 98 -0.19 -15.13 3.43
N CYS A 99 0.57 -15.69 2.48
CA CYS A 99 0.08 -15.88 1.12
C CYS A 99 -1.06 -16.89 1.04
N ASN A 100 -0.96 -18.01 1.75
CA ASN A 100 -2.05 -18.98 1.81
C ASN A 100 -3.34 -18.35 2.40
N GLU A 101 -3.23 -17.58 3.48
CA GLU A 101 -4.39 -16.87 4.05
C GLU A 101 -5.05 -15.90 3.04
N ILE A 102 -4.25 -15.21 2.24
CA ILE A 102 -4.73 -14.33 1.17
C ILE A 102 -5.47 -15.13 0.09
N SER A 103 -4.90 -16.24 -0.36
CA SER A 103 -5.55 -17.12 -1.34
C SER A 103 -6.88 -17.66 -0.83
N GLN A 104 -6.95 -18.09 0.43
CA GLN A 104 -8.19 -18.58 1.04
C GLN A 104 -9.26 -17.47 1.14
N LYS A 105 -8.86 -16.24 1.51
CA LYS A 105 -9.78 -15.10 1.53
C LYS A 105 -10.31 -14.75 0.15
N LEU A 106 -9.44 -14.80 -0.88
CA LEU A 106 -9.87 -14.55 -2.25
C LEU A 106 -10.86 -15.62 -2.73
N LEU A 107 -10.58 -16.89 -2.47
CA LEU A 107 -11.49 -17.99 -2.78
C LEU A 107 -12.85 -17.82 -2.10
N ALA A 108 -12.88 -17.35 -0.85
CA ALA A 108 -14.12 -17.07 -0.14
C ALA A 108 -14.95 -15.97 -0.83
N GLU A 109 -14.33 -14.86 -1.23
CA GLU A 109 -15.00 -13.79 -1.97
C GLU A 109 -15.48 -14.25 -3.35
N MET A 110 -14.69 -15.07 -4.06
CA MET A 110 -15.09 -15.62 -5.36
C MET A 110 -16.30 -16.55 -5.23
N LYS A 111 -16.38 -17.37 -4.17
CA LYS A 111 -17.55 -18.21 -3.90
C LYS A 111 -18.82 -17.38 -3.68
N VAL A 112 -18.73 -16.30 -2.90
CA VAL A 112 -19.87 -15.38 -2.68
C VAL A 112 -20.35 -14.82 -4.02
N LYS A 113 -19.44 -14.28 -4.84
CA LYS A 113 -19.79 -13.74 -6.17
C LYS A 113 -20.40 -14.77 -7.12
N ALA A 114 -19.90 -16.01 -7.10
CA ALA A 114 -20.45 -17.08 -7.91
C ALA A 114 -21.90 -17.41 -7.52
N LEU A 115 -22.22 -17.40 -6.22
CA LEU A 115 -23.59 -17.61 -5.73
C LEU A 115 -24.52 -16.45 -6.08
N GLU A 116 -24.03 -15.20 -6.01
CA GLU A 116 -24.79 -14.02 -6.45
C GLU A 116 -25.22 -14.14 -7.93
N ILE A 117 -24.31 -14.58 -8.80
CA ILE A 117 -24.59 -14.77 -10.23
C ILE A 117 -25.65 -15.86 -10.47
N GLN A 118 -25.65 -16.93 -9.67
CA GLN A 118 -26.62 -18.03 -9.81
C GLN A 118 -28.02 -17.69 -9.30
N SER A 119 -28.15 -16.62 -8.51
CA SER A 119 -29.42 -16.15 -7.94
C SER A 119 -30.15 -15.10 -8.81
N GLN A 120 -29.51 -14.70 -9.92
CA GLN A 120 -30.05 -13.76 -10.92
C GLN A 120 -30.60 -14.51 -12.13
#